data_AF-A0AAD5Z5H5-F1
#
_entry.id   AF-A0AAD5Z5H5-F1
#
_cell.length_a   1.000
_cell.length_b   1.000
_cell.length_c   1.000
_cell.angle_alpha   90.00
_cell.angle_beta   90.00
_cell.angle_gamma   90.00
#
_symmetry.space_group_name_H-M   'P 1'
#
loop_
_entity.id
_entity.type
_entity.pdbx_description
1 polymer ?
#
loop_
_entity_poly.entity_id
_entity_poly.type
_entity_poly.pdbx_seq_one_letter_code
_entity_poly.pdbx_strand_id
1 'polypeptide(L)'
;MAFSAKLTSTIGGLAIIWTMFRQFIPYELKHYLLAFVVKYTSFMNPYDCFIIEEYAGERMNRHELYIASKAYLSDHCSRRARTCRIELGKDSDRFLVSIGERAEVTDYFNGVKIWWRSSLHEPRQNSGSSRNVEEEKRYYTLTFHKRHRQLVEGSYLRHVLEKGRAITVRNRQRRLFTNNPDARWTSYFTKTMWSHVAFHHPSTFETLAMDPVKKEEIISDLNEFRNGKEYYSRIGKAWKRGYLLYGPPGTGKSSMISAIANFLEYDIYDLELTTVKSNSELRKLFIETTGKSIIVIEDIDCSLDLTGKRKGSKNKEEEEKDNSAEEKKRKPGFNEEEREKVTLSGLLNFIDGLWSACGEERLLIFTTNHVEKLDPALIRTGRMDKHIEMSYCDFESFEVLAKNYLGIQSHELYGSIRRLLEEVKITPSDVAESLMCVGFSNVDPGVYLEKLIKSLEKKKETEEARVKDDIVEEAHENGNNGVKIANPCVENGVMQNGN
;
A
#
# COMPACT_ATOMS: atom_id res chain seq x y z
N MET A 1 -47.36 -58.42 3.40
CA MET A 1 -47.33 -58.52 4.88
C MET A 1 -46.10 -59.24 5.45
N ALA A 2 -45.56 -60.28 4.80
CA ALA A 2 -44.39 -61.04 5.34
C ALA A 2 -43.06 -60.26 5.44
N PHE A 3 -42.84 -59.21 4.63
CA PHE A 3 -41.61 -58.41 4.67
C PHE A 3 -41.57 -57.44 5.87
N SER A 4 -42.73 -56.88 6.24
CA SER A 4 -42.88 -56.01 7.42
C SER A 4 -42.64 -56.79 8.73
N ALA A 5 -43.15 -58.03 8.83
CA ALA A 5 -42.96 -58.88 10.00
C ALA A 5 -41.49 -59.31 10.22
N LYS A 6 -40.72 -59.51 9.14
CA LYS A 6 -39.28 -59.79 9.25
C LYS A 6 -38.49 -58.57 9.71
N LEU A 7 -38.83 -57.38 9.22
CA LEU A 7 -38.18 -56.13 9.62
C LEU A 7 -38.44 -55.79 11.09
N THR A 8 -39.69 -55.92 11.56
CA THR A 8 -40.04 -55.69 12.97
C THR A 8 -39.42 -56.72 13.91
N SER A 9 -39.31 -58.00 13.48
CA SER A 9 -38.61 -59.03 14.24
C SER A 9 -37.10 -58.76 14.35
N THR A 10 -36.44 -58.30 13.27
CA THR A 10 -35.02 -57.93 13.32
C THR A 10 -34.75 -56.68 14.18
N ILE A 11 -35.65 -55.70 14.14
CA ILE A 11 -35.56 -54.50 14.98
C ILE A 11 -35.80 -54.85 16.46
N GLY A 12 -36.77 -55.72 16.74
CA GLY A 12 -37.02 -56.24 18.09
C GLY A 12 -35.82 -57.02 18.65
N GLY A 13 -35.20 -57.88 17.83
CA GLY A 13 -33.98 -58.60 18.21
C GLY A 13 -32.81 -57.67 18.51
N LEU A 14 -32.56 -56.67 17.66
CA LEU A 14 -31.52 -55.66 17.88
C LEU A 14 -31.79 -54.79 19.11
N ALA A 15 -33.05 -54.45 19.39
CA ALA A 15 -33.43 -53.70 20.58
C ALA A 15 -33.19 -54.50 21.87
N ILE A 16 -33.46 -55.81 21.86
CA ILE A 16 -33.18 -56.71 22.99
C ILE A 16 -31.67 -56.88 23.19
N ILE A 17 -30.91 -57.05 22.11
CA ILE A 17 -29.44 -57.11 22.19
C ILE A 17 -28.89 -55.79 22.72
N TRP A 18 -29.41 -54.65 22.28
CA TRP A 18 -29.02 -53.31 22.75
C TRP A 18 -29.37 -53.08 24.23
N THR A 19 -30.54 -53.53 24.70
CA THR A 19 -30.91 -53.43 26.12
C THR A 19 -30.07 -54.35 26.99
N MET A 20 -29.78 -55.58 26.55
CA MET A 20 -28.86 -56.49 27.24
C MET A 20 -27.44 -55.91 27.30
N PHE A 21 -26.95 -55.33 26.19
CA PHE A 21 -25.65 -54.64 26.14
C PHE A 21 -25.59 -53.45 27.10
N ARG A 22 -26.70 -52.71 27.24
CA ARG A 22 -26.80 -51.57 28.16
C ARG A 22 -26.86 -51.99 29.64
N GLN A 23 -27.43 -53.16 29.93
CA GLN A 23 -27.68 -53.68 31.29
C GLN A 23 -26.52 -54.51 31.85
N PHE A 24 -25.79 -55.24 30.99
CA PHE A 24 -24.70 -56.15 31.42
C PHE A 24 -23.29 -55.58 31.30
N ILE A 25 -23.10 -54.44 30.64
CA ILE A 25 -21.77 -53.81 30.52
C ILE A 25 -21.65 -52.70 31.56
N PRO A 26 -20.76 -52.86 32.56
CA PRO A 26 -20.45 -51.83 33.54
C PRO A 26 -20.12 -50.50 32.88
N TYR A 27 -20.44 -49.40 33.56
CA TYR A 27 -20.22 -48.06 33.01
C TYR A 27 -18.74 -47.83 32.65
N GLU A 28 -17.80 -48.41 33.41
CA GLU A 28 -16.37 -48.34 33.13
C GLU A 28 -16.01 -49.02 31.80
N LEU A 29 -16.61 -50.19 31.51
CA LEU A 29 -16.36 -50.96 30.28
C LEU A 29 -16.98 -50.33 29.03
N LYS A 30 -18.06 -49.54 29.17
CA LYS A 30 -18.67 -48.81 28.04
C LYS A 30 -17.71 -47.83 27.42
N HIS A 31 -16.90 -47.14 28.22
CA HIS A 31 -15.90 -46.19 27.71
C HIS A 31 -14.80 -46.91 26.90
N TYR A 32 -14.31 -48.06 27.38
CA TYR A 32 -13.32 -48.86 26.66
C TYR A 32 -13.88 -49.49 25.38
N LEU A 33 -15.12 -49.99 25.42
CA LEU A 33 -15.80 -50.54 24.25
C LEU A 33 -16.09 -49.46 23.20
N LEU A 34 -16.56 -48.29 23.61
CA LEU A 34 -16.75 -47.15 22.70
C LEU A 34 -15.41 -46.71 22.10
N ALA A 35 -14.35 -46.61 22.90
CA ALA A 35 -13.01 -46.30 22.40
C ALA A 35 -12.51 -47.36 21.40
N PHE A 36 -12.75 -48.64 21.69
CA PHE A 36 -12.39 -49.75 20.81
C PHE A 36 -13.20 -49.74 19.50
N VAL A 37 -14.51 -49.53 19.58
CA VAL A 37 -15.40 -49.42 18.42
C VAL A 37 -15.01 -48.21 17.56
N VAL A 38 -14.74 -47.05 18.16
CA VAL A 38 -14.27 -45.86 17.43
C VAL A 38 -12.91 -46.14 16.77
N LYS A 39 -11.99 -46.81 17.45
CA LYS A 39 -10.68 -47.21 16.90
C LYS A 39 -10.82 -48.21 15.75
N TYR A 40 -11.70 -49.17 15.87
CA TYR A 40 -11.94 -50.19 14.83
C TYR A 40 -12.67 -49.61 13.62
N THR A 41 -13.71 -48.79 13.85
CA THR A 41 -14.46 -48.11 12.78
C THR A 41 -13.60 -47.09 12.04
N SER A 42 -12.71 -46.35 12.72
CA SER A 42 -11.75 -45.45 12.07
C SER A 42 -10.66 -46.19 11.27
N PHE A 43 -10.23 -47.37 11.72
CA PHE A 43 -9.32 -48.23 10.95
C PHE A 43 -9.97 -48.71 9.64
N MET A 44 -11.22 -49.16 9.71
CA MET A 44 -11.98 -49.66 8.56
C MET A 44 -12.52 -48.55 7.64
N ASN A 45 -12.50 -47.29 8.06
CA ASN A 45 -12.93 -46.17 7.23
C ASN A 45 -11.91 -45.94 6.09
N PRO A 46 -12.28 -46.08 4.81
CA PRO A 46 -11.35 -45.89 3.69
C PRO A 46 -11.05 -44.42 3.38
N TYR A 47 -11.72 -43.49 4.08
CA TYR A 47 -11.55 -42.05 3.90
C TYR A 47 -10.66 -41.45 4.98
N ASP A 48 -9.80 -40.53 4.56
CA ASP A 48 -9.07 -39.61 5.42
C ASP A 48 -9.74 -38.24 5.38
N CYS A 49 -9.54 -37.46 6.45
CA CYS A 49 -9.99 -36.10 6.51
C CYS A 49 -8.88 -35.14 6.98
N PHE A 50 -8.78 -33.98 6.33
CA PHE A 50 -7.97 -32.85 6.79
C PHE A 50 -8.87 -31.74 7.30
N ILE A 51 -8.41 -31.08 8.35
CA ILE A 51 -9.10 -29.94 8.97
C ILE A 51 -8.25 -28.70 8.72
N ILE A 52 -8.88 -27.69 8.14
CA ILE A 52 -8.28 -26.38 7.91
C ILE A 52 -9.02 -25.40 8.82
N GLU A 53 -8.40 -25.05 9.93
CA GLU A 53 -8.96 -24.11 10.90
C GLU A 53 -8.86 -22.67 10.39
N GLU A 54 -9.84 -21.83 10.74
CA GLU A 54 -9.80 -20.41 10.38
C GLU A 54 -8.62 -19.68 11.04
N TYR A 55 -8.19 -20.09 12.25
CA TYR A 55 -7.12 -19.45 13.01
C TYR A 55 -6.03 -20.46 13.37
N ALA A 56 -4.77 -20.02 13.40
CA ALA A 56 -3.63 -20.86 13.79
C ALA A 56 -2.98 -20.37 15.09
N GLY A 57 -3.06 -21.16 16.17
CA GLY A 57 -2.42 -20.86 17.46
C GLY A 57 -3.12 -19.75 18.27
N GLU A 58 -2.43 -19.23 19.30
CA GLU A 58 -2.95 -18.22 20.25
C GLU A 58 -3.13 -16.81 19.64
N ARG A 59 -2.76 -16.59 18.38
CA ARG A 59 -2.88 -15.30 17.70
C ARG A 59 -4.07 -15.34 16.75
N MET A 60 -4.95 -14.34 16.84
CA MET A 60 -6.17 -14.15 16.02
C MET A 60 -5.91 -13.91 14.52
N ASN A 61 -4.77 -14.35 13.97
CA ASN A 61 -4.48 -14.24 12.54
C ASN A 61 -5.14 -15.40 11.79
N ARG A 62 -5.95 -15.06 10.79
CA ARG A 62 -6.58 -16.05 9.91
C ARG A 62 -5.53 -16.85 9.14
N HIS A 63 -5.69 -18.17 9.09
CA HIS A 63 -4.77 -19.05 8.38
C HIS A 63 -4.82 -18.76 6.87
N GLU A 64 -3.66 -18.58 6.24
CA GLU A 64 -3.58 -18.23 4.82
C GLU A 64 -4.27 -19.28 3.93
N LEU A 65 -3.99 -20.56 4.19
CA LEU A 65 -4.68 -21.68 3.55
C LEU A 65 -6.21 -21.62 3.68
N TYR A 66 -6.75 -21.16 4.81
CA TYR A 66 -8.20 -21.02 4.98
C TYR A 66 -8.76 -19.91 4.07
N ILE A 67 -8.09 -18.76 4.01
CA ILE A 67 -8.49 -17.64 3.14
C ILE A 67 -8.45 -18.07 1.67
N ALA A 68 -7.35 -18.70 1.24
CA ALA A 68 -7.19 -19.19 -0.12
C ALA A 68 -8.23 -20.27 -0.46
N SER A 69 -8.49 -21.21 0.47
CA SER A 69 -9.51 -22.25 0.28
C SER A 69 -10.92 -21.64 0.16
N LYS A 70 -11.27 -20.67 1.01
CA LYS A 70 -12.54 -19.95 0.93
C LYS A 70 -12.71 -19.29 -0.43
N ALA A 71 -11.68 -18.60 -0.93
CA ALA A 71 -11.68 -17.93 -2.23
C ALA A 71 -11.80 -18.93 -3.40
N TYR A 72 -11.02 -20.01 -3.37
CA TYR A 72 -11.08 -21.09 -4.37
C TYR A 72 -12.48 -21.69 -4.45
N LEU A 73 -13.04 -22.04 -3.29
CA LEU A 73 -14.36 -22.65 -3.19
C LEU A 73 -15.49 -21.70 -3.62
N SER A 74 -15.40 -20.41 -3.32
CA SER A 74 -16.37 -19.42 -3.81
C SER A 74 -16.41 -19.33 -5.34
N ASP A 75 -15.28 -19.45 -6.02
CA ASP A 75 -15.23 -19.31 -7.48
C ASP A 75 -15.55 -20.61 -8.20
N HIS A 76 -14.92 -21.73 -7.79
CA HIS A 76 -15.03 -23.02 -8.48
C HIS A 76 -16.24 -23.85 -8.05
N CYS A 77 -16.69 -23.71 -6.82
CA CYS A 77 -17.64 -24.64 -6.19
C CYS A 77 -18.99 -24.01 -5.86
N SER A 78 -19.12 -22.68 -5.83
CA SER A 78 -20.39 -21.99 -5.53
C SER A 78 -21.55 -22.40 -6.43
N ARG A 79 -21.31 -22.63 -7.73
CA ARG A 79 -22.34 -23.09 -8.69
C ARG A 79 -22.89 -24.48 -8.39
N ARG A 80 -22.12 -25.32 -7.71
CA ARG A 80 -22.49 -26.71 -7.35
C ARG A 80 -22.94 -26.83 -5.90
N ALA A 81 -22.76 -25.78 -5.11
CA ALA A 81 -23.17 -25.76 -3.73
C ALA A 81 -24.70 -25.67 -3.65
N ARG A 82 -25.30 -26.49 -2.78
CA ARG A 82 -26.75 -26.44 -2.52
C ARG A 82 -27.16 -25.20 -1.74
N THR A 83 -26.25 -24.69 -0.91
CA THR A 83 -26.45 -23.50 -0.08
C THR A 83 -25.25 -22.58 -0.25
N CYS A 84 -25.52 -21.33 -0.60
CA CYS A 84 -24.53 -20.27 -0.72
C CYS A 84 -24.87 -19.14 0.25
N ARG A 85 -23.84 -18.49 0.78
CA ARG A 85 -23.93 -17.28 1.59
C ARG A 85 -23.45 -16.10 0.76
N ILE A 86 -24.31 -15.12 0.58
CA ILE A 86 -24.00 -13.91 -0.19
C ILE A 86 -23.70 -12.79 0.80
N GLU A 87 -22.52 -12.19 0.67
CA GLU A 87 -22.10 -11.03 1.46
C GLU A 87 -21.83 -9.87 0.51
N LEU A 88 -22.31 -8.66 0.85
CA LEU A 88 -21.83 -7.47 0.18
C LEU A 88 -20.41 -7.21 0.68
N GLY A 89 -19.43 -7.05 -0.21
CA GLY A 89 -18.09 -6.68 0.21
C GLY A 89 -18.16 -5.36 0.98
N LYS A 90 -17.55 -5.30 2.17
CA LYS A 90 -17.65 -4.13 3.08
C LYS A 90 -17.32 -2.79 2.41
N ASP A 91 -16.53 -2.85 1.35
CA ASP A 91 -16.02 -1.72 0.60
C ASP A 91 -16.40 -1.76 -0.90
N SER A 92 -17.09 -2.80 -1.37
CA SER A 92 -17.33 -3.05 -2.81
C SER A 92 -18.80 -3.25 -3.15
N ASP A 93 -19.22 -2.73 -4.32
CA ASP A 93 -20.52 -3.04 -4.92
C ASP A 93 -20.62 -4.49 -5.46
N ARG A 94 -19.55 -5.29 -5.31
CA ARG A 94 -19.55 -6.70 -5.68
C ARG A 94 -20.11 -7.57 -4.55
N PHE A 95 -21.04 -8.44 -4.93
CA PHE A 95 -21.51 -9.52 -4.09
C PHE A 95 -20.47 -10.64 -4.05
N LEU A 96 -20.00 -10.99 -2.84
CA LEU A 96 -19.17 -12.15 -2.59
C LEU A 96 -20.06 -13.35 -2.27
N VAL A 97 -20.06 -14.33 -3.16
CA VAL A 97 -20.79 -15.59 -2.98
C VAL A 97 -19.85 -16.62 -2.37
N SER A 98 -20.09 -17.00 -1.13
CA SER A 98 -19.34 -18.02 -0.40
C SER A 98 -20.20 -19.28 -0.19
N ILE A 99 -19.56 -20.40 0.15
CA ILE A 99 -20.28 -21.63 0.51
C ILE A 99 -21.06 -21.39 1.82
N GLY A 100 -22.33 -21.81 1.85
CA GLY A 100 -23.19 -21.72 3.02
C GLY A 100 -22.70 -22.56 4.20
N GLU A 101 -23.17 -22.24 5.39
CA GLU A 101 -22.81 -22.98 6.60
C GLU A 101 -23.30 -24.43 6.53
N ARG A 102 -22.46 -25.38 6.99
CA ARG A 102 -22.73 -26.83 6.94
C ARG A 102 -22.96 -27.38 5.53
N ALA A 103 -22.71 -26.60 4.49
CA ALA A 103 -22.83 -27.06 3.12
C ALA A 103 -21.64 -27.94 2.73
N GLU A 104 -21.95 -28.96 1.93
CA GLU A 104 -20.98 -29.89 1.37
C GLU A 104 -20.91 -29.70 -0.14
N VAL A 105 -19.69 -29.60 -0.66
CA VAL A 105 -19.44 -29.43 -2.09
C VAL A 105 -18.35 -30.39 -2.55
N THR A 106 -18.48 -30.87 -3.78
CA THR A 106 -17.53 -31.81 -4.38
C THR A 106 -16.66 -31.12 -5.41
N ASP A 107 -15.36 -31.35 -5.33
CA ASP A 107 -14.38 -30.95 -6.33
C ASP A 107 -13.73 -32.17 -6.99
N TYR A 108 -13.21 -31.99 -8.21
CA TYR A 108 -12.54 -33.03 -8.97
C TYR A 108 -11.16 -32.55 -9.40
N PHE A 109 -10.12 -33.29 -8.98
CA PHE A 109 -8.73 -32.98 -9.32
C PHE A 109 -8.03 -34.24 -9.83
N ASN A 110 -7.50 -34.19 -11.06
CA ASN A 110 -6.89 -35.34 -11.74
C ASN A 110 -7.76 -36.63 -11.69
N GLY A 111 -9.08 -36.49 -11.86
CA GLY A 111 -10.05 -37.60 -11.80
C GLY A 111 -10.38 -38.09 -10.38
N VAL A 112 -9.76 -37.55 -9.34
CA VAL A 112 -10.06 -37.85 -7.93
C VAL A 112 -11.15 -36.93 -7.42
N LYS A 113 -12.18 -37.52 -6.81
CA LYS A 113 -13.26 -36.78 -6.14
C LYS A 113 -12.86 -36.43 -4.72
N ILE A 114 -13.01 -35.16 -4.37
CA ILE A 114 -12.67 -34.58 -3.08
C ILE A 114 -13.90 -33.86 -2.53
N TRP A 115 -14.21 -34.05 -1.24
CA TRP A 115 -15.37 -33.45 -0.59
C TRP A 115 -14.92 -32.34 0.35
N TRP A 116 -15.55 -31.18 0.22
CA TRP A 116 -15.38 -30.03 1.09
C TRP A 116 -16.64 -29.83 1.92
N ARG A 117 -16.47 -29.62 3.23
CA ARG A 117 -17.57 -29.25 4.13
C ARG A 117 -17.18 -28.04 4.95
N SER A 118 -18.05 -27.03 4.96
CA SER A 118 -17.92 -25.87 5.85
C SER A 118 -18.54 -26.18 7.21
N SER A 119 -17.78 -26.05 8.29
CA SER A 119 -18.27 -26.38 9.64
C SER A 119 -18.00 -25.25 10.63
N LEU A 120 -18.77 -25.26 11.72
CA LEU A 120 -18.67 -24.32 12.84
C LEU A 120 -18.39 -25.13 14.11
N HIS A 121 -17.50 -24.68 14.98
CA HIS A 121 -17.47 -25.17 16.36
C HIS A 121 -18.71 -24.66 17.09
N GLU A 122 -19.50 -25.58 17.66
CA GLU A 122 -20.57 -25.19 18.57
C GLU A 122 -19.93 -24.71 19.89
N PRO A 123 -20.27 -23.51 20.39
CA PRO A 123 -19.75 -23.05 21.67
C PRO A 123 -20.22 -24.01 22.75
N ARG A 124 -19.28 -24.47 23.59
CA ARG A 124 -19.65 -25.23 24.79
C ARG A 124 -20.42 -24.28 25.69
N GLN A 125 -21.70 -24.55 25.92
CA GLN A 125 -22.47 -23.79 26.91
C GLN A 125 -21.89 -24.05 28.30
N ASN A 126 -20.93 -23.24 28.72
CA ASN A 126 -20.60 -23.11 30.12
C ASN A 126 -21.67 -22.22 30.74
N SER A 127 -22.50 -22.81 31.59
CA SER A 127 -23.41 -22.13 32.51
C SER A 127 -22.60 -21.31 33.51
N GLY A 128 -22.15 -20.12 33.12
CA GLY A 128 -21.36 -19.20 33.93
C GLY A 128 -21.41 -17.79 33.35
N SER A 129 -21.85 -16.85 34.17
CA SER A 129 -22.07 -15.44 33.82
C SER A 129 -20.77 -14.72 33.48
N SER A 130 -20.39 -14.75 32.20
CA SER A 130 -19.64 -13.67 31.55
C SER A 130 -19.88 -13.78 30.05
N ARG A 131 -20.53 -12.75 29.48
CA ARG A 131 -20.68 -12.59 28.04
C ARG A 131 -19.33 -12.20 27.43
N ASN A 132 -18.38 -13.13 27.42
CA ASN A 132 -17.39 -13.14 26.37
C ASN A 132 -18.10 -13.76 25.17
N VAL A 133 -18.30 -12.97 24.12
CA VAL A 133 -18.74 -13.50 22.83
C VAL A 133 -17.61 -14.42 22.36
N GLU A 134 -17.68 -15.71 22.67
CA GLU A 134 -16.79 -16.71 22.09
C GLU A 134 -17.05 -16.69 20.58
N GLU A 135 -16.12 -16.10 19.83
CA GLU A 135 -16.22 -16.02 18.37
C GLU A 135 -16.40 -17.43 17.80
N GLU A 136 -17.41 -17.60 16.94
CA GLU A 136 -17.71 -18.87 16.31
C GLU A 136 -16.52 -19.34 15.45
N LYS A 137 -15.79 -20.37 15.89
CA LYS A 137 -14.61 -20.86 15.15
C LYS A 137 -15.05 -21.68 13.95
N ARG A 138 -14.82 -21.16 12.73
CA ARG A 138 -15.11 -21.86 11.47
C ARG A 138 -13.92 -22.73 11.06
N TYR A 139 -14.21 -23.81 10.36
CA TYR A 139 -13.19 -24.67 9.76
C TYR A 139 -13.73 -25.36 8.53
N TYR A 140 -12.84 -25.68 7.59
CA TYR A 140 -13.15 -26.54 6.46
C TYR A 140 -12.69 -27.97 6.74
N THR A 141 -13.55 -28.93 6.45
CA THR A 141 -13.18 -30.36 6.43
C THR A 141 -13.03 -30.80 4.99
N LEU A 142 -11.85 -31.32 4.67
CA LEU A 142 -11.56 -31.97 3.41
C LEU A 142 -11.64 -33.48 3.60
N THR A 143 -12.48 -34.19 2.86
CA THR A 143 -12.58 -35.65 2.92
C THR A 143 -12.20 -36.26 1.57
N PHE A 144 -11.40 -37.32 1.58
CA PHE A 144 -10.93 -38.01 0.37
C PHE A 144 -10.52 -39.46 0.71
N HIS A 145 -10.39 -40.30 -0.31
CA HIS A 145 -9.99 -41.70 -0.09
C HIS A 145 -8.50 -41.82 0.27
N LYS A 146 -8.16 -42.61 1.30
CA LYS A 146 -6.80 -42.82 1.85
C LYS A 146 -5.71 -43.02 0.78
N ARG A 147 -6.01 -43.83 -0.25
CA ARG A 147 -5.13 -44.08 -1.41
C ARG A 147 -4.61 -42.83 -2.14
N HIS A 148 -5.29 -41.69 -2.01
CA HIS A 148 -4.93 -40.44 -2.68
C HIS A 148 -4.28 -39.42 -1.74
N ARG A 149 -3.94 -39.81 -0.49
CA ARG A 149 -3.39 -38.89 0.52
C ARG A 149 -2.18 -38.11 0.03
N GLN A 150 -1.20 -38.78 -0.59
CA GLN A 150 0.00 -38.13 -1.12
C GLN A 150 -0.30 -37.11 -2.21
N LEU A 151 -1.27 -37.40 -3.09
CA LEU A 151 -1.71 -36.48 -4.14
C LEU A 151 -2.42 -35.25 -3.55
N VAL A 152 -3.19 -35.45 -2.48
CA VAL A 152 -3.89 -34.36 -1.80
C VAL A 152 -2.90 -33.46 -1.05
N GLU A 153 -2.01 -34.05 -0.23
CA GLU A 153 -0.99 -33.32 0.54
C GLU A 153 0.01 -32.59 -0.38
N GLY A 154 0.51 -33.27 -1.43
CA GLY A 154 1.58 -32.75 -2.26
C GLY A 154 1.13 -31.82 -3.39
N SER A 155 -0.01 -32.08 -4.02
CA SER A 155 -0.43 -31.38 -5.25
C SER A 155 -1.73 -30.62 -5.10
N TYR A 156 -2.78 -31.24 -4.55
CA TYR A 156 -4.10 -30.61 -4.50
C TYR A 156 -4.13 -29.38 -3.57
N LEU A 157 -3.61 -29.49 -2.35
CA LEU A 157 -3.59 -28.36 -1.41
C LEU A 157 -2.79 -27.18 -1.97
N ARG A 158 -1.67 -27.46 -2.65
CA ARG A 158 -0.87 -26.43 -3.33
C ARG A 158 -1.65 -25.79 -4.48
N HIS A 159 -2.36 -26.58 -5.29
CA HIS A 159 -3.22 -26.08 -6.36
C HIS A 159 -4.33 -25.16 -5.83
N VAL A 160 -5.01 -25.56 -4.75
CA VAL A 160 -6.04 -24.77 -4.08
C VAL A 160 -5.44 -23.48 -3.51
N LEU A 161 -4.25 -23.55 -2.93
CA LEU A 161 -3.54 -22.37 -2.42
C LEU A 161 -3.19 -21.39 -3.54
N GLU A 162 -2.59 -21.87 -4.64
CA GLU A 162 -2.19 -21.04 -5.79
C GLU A 162 -3.39 -20.40 -6.49
N LYS A 163 -4.42 -21.19 -6.82
CA LYS A 163 -5.65 -20.66 -7.43
C LYS A 163 -6.42 -19.77 -6.46
N GLY A 164 -6.52 -20.17 -5.20
CA GLY A 164 -7.17 -19.40 -4.14
C GLY A 164 -6.53 -18.03 -4.00
N ARG A 165 -5.19 -17.95 -3.90
CA ARG A 165 -4.43 -16.70 -3.91
C ARG A 165 -4.71 -15.86 -5.16
N ALA A 166 -4.69 -16.48 -6.34
CA ALA A 166 -4.98 -15.77 -7.60
C ALA A 166 -6.39 -15.18 -7.61
N ILE A 167 -7.39 -15.91 -7.13
CA ILE A 167 -8.78 -15.45 -7.01
C ILE A 167 -8.90 -14.34 -5.95
N THR A 168 -8.23 -14.49 -4.80
CA THR A 168 -8.19 -13.45 -3.78
C THR A 168 -7.62 -12.16 -4.34
N VAL A 169 -6.53 -12.22 -5.11
CA VAL A 169 -5.96 -11.05 -5.79
C VAL A 169 -6.92 -10.49 -6.83
N ARG A 170 -7.52 -11.33 -7.69
CA ARG A 170 -8.47 -10.90 -8.74
C ARG A 170 -9.73 -10.22 -8.17
N ASN A 171 -10.20 -10.69 -7.04
CA ASN A 171 -11.38 -10.15 -6.36
C ASN A 171 -11.00 -9.11 -5.28
N ARG A 172 -9.70 -8.84 -5.10
CA ARG A 172 -9.22 -7.83 -4.16
C ARG A 172 -9.62 -6.47 -4.70
N GLN A 173 -10.29 -5.71 -3.85
CA GLN A 173 -10.41 -4.29 -4.06
C GLN A 173 -9.14 -3.61 -3.54
N ARG A 174 -8.56 -2.74 -4.36
CA ARG A 174 -7.41 -1.93 -3.98
C ARG A 174 -7.78 -1.04 -2.79
N ARG A 175 -6.84 -0.89 -1.88
CA ARG A 175 -6.99 -0.10 -0.67
C ARG A 175 -5.93 0.99 -0.62
N LEU A 176 -6.31 2.10 -0.01
CA LEU A 176 -5.41 3.15 0.42
C LEU A 176 -5.22 2.98 1.92
N PHE A 177 -3.99 2.67 2.31
CA PHE A 177 -3.57 2.52 3.69
C PHE A 177 -2.90 3.81 4.15
N THR A 178 -3.19 4.24 5.37
CA THR A 178 -2.51 5.34 6.05
C THR A 178 -2.10 4.89 7.45
N ASN A 179 -0.96 5.36 7.94
CA ASN A 179 -0.46 4.98 9.25
C ASN A 179 -1.18 5.77 10.34
N ASN A 180 -1.79 5.08 11.30
CA ASN A 180 -2.65 5.71 12.30
C ASN A 180 -1.80 6.31 13.45
N PRO A 181 -1.85 7.62 13.73
CA PRO A 181 -1.15 8.23 14.86
C PRO A 181 -1.81 7.92 16.22
N ASP A 182 -3.10 7.56 16.24
CA ASP A 182 -3.91 7.54 17.45
C ASP A 182 -4.11 6.12 18.01
N ALA A 183 -3.33 5.82 19.05
CA ALA A 183 -3.48 4.61 19.86
C ALA A 183 -4.78 4.58 20.70
N ARG A 184 -5.62 5.62 20.64
CA ARG A 184 -6.83 5.74 21.46
C ARG A 184 -8.09 5.08 20.86
N TRP A 185 -8.06 4.66 19.60
CA TRP A 185 -9.20 4.04 18.90
C TRP A 185 -9.03 2.56 18.57
N THR A 186 -7.99 1.91 19.09
CA THR A 186 -7.81 0.45 18.93
C THR A 186 -8.37 -0.28 20.14
N SER A 187 -9.49 -0.99 19.93
CA SER A 187 -9.94 -2.06 20.81
C SER A 187 -8.76 -2.97 21.17
N TYR A 188 -8.68 -3.41 22.42
CA TYR A 188 -7.58 -4.17 23.04
C TYR A 188 -7.12 -5.45 22.27
N PHE A 189 -7.78 -5.83 21.18
CA PHE A 189 -7.59 -7.09 20.48
C PHE A 189 -7.10 -6.98 19.01
N THR A 190 -7.09 -5.80 18.38
CA THR A 190 -6.56 -5.66 17.00
C THR A 190 -5.84 -4.32 16.81
N LYS A 191 -4.52 -4.31 17.05
CA LYS A 191 -3.68 -3.11 16.86
C LYS A 191 -2.93 -3.21 15.54
N THR A 192 -3.62 -3.05 14.40
CA THR A 192 -2.96 -2.90 13.10
C THR A 192 -2.35 -1.50 13.01
N MET A 193 -1.11 -1.36 12.52
CA MET A 193 -0.47 -0.04 12.39
C MET A 193 -1.07 0.78 11.24
N TRP A 194 -1.71 0.09 10.28
CA TRP A 194 -2.36 0.67 9.13
C TRP A 194 -3.89 0.72 9.31
N SER A 195 -4.48 1.87 9.04
CA SER A 195 -5.92 2.00 8.71
C SER A 195 -6.06 2.02 7.18
N HIS A 196 -7.23 1.64 6.67
CA HIS A 196 -7.45 1.61 5.22
C HIS A 196 -8.86 2.00 4.81
N VAL A 197 -8.95 2.50 3.58
CA VAL A 197 -10.19 2.77 2.85
C VAL A 197 -10.14 2.16 1.46
N ALA A 198 -11.29 2.00 0.81
CA ALA A 198 -11.37 1.64 -0.59
C ALA A 198 -10.64 2.67 -1.46
N PHE A 199 -9.76 2.22 -2.35
CA PHE A 199 -9.08 3.12 -3.29
C PHE A 199 -9.83 3.17 -4.64
N HIS A 200 -10.41 4.33 -4.93
CA HIS A 200 -11.06 4.65 -6.19
C HIS A 200 -10.55 6.01 -6.71
N HIS A 201 -9.52 5.98 -7.56
CA HIS A 201 -9.06 7.19 -8.25
C HIS A 201 -9.26 7.02 -9.75
N PRO A 202 -9.84 8.01 -10.47
CA PRO A 202 -10.09 7.91 -11.92
C PRO A 202 -8.84 8.04 -12.79
N SER A 203 -7.66 8.26 -12.20
CA SER A 203 -6.46 8.62 -12.97
C SER A 203 -5.81 7.37 -13.53
N THR A 204 -5.57 7.37 -14.82
CA THR A 204 -4.90 6.33 -15.60
C THR A 204 -3.79 6.96 -16.44
N PHE A 205 -2.91 6.13 -17.01
CA PHE A 205 -1.89 6.63 -17.95
C PHE A 205 -2.52 7.33 -19.18
N GLU A 206 -3.74 6.96 -19.58
CA GLU A 206 -4.45 7.62 -20.68
C GLU A 206 -4.89 9.04 -20.30
N THR A 207 -5.36 9.23 -19.06
CA THR A 207 -5.82 10.54 -18.58
C THR A 207 -4.68 11.46 -18.13
N LEU A 208 -3.49 10.91 -17.88
CA LEU A 208 -2.35 11.68 -17.38
C LEU A 208 -1.72 12.52 -18.51
N ALA A 209 -1.69 13.83 -18.30
CA ALA A 209 -1.06 14.80 -19.20
C ALA A 209 0.46 14.75 -19.05
N MET A 210 1.11 14.11 -20.01
CA MET A 210 2.56 13.93 -20.10
C MET A 210 2.92 13.54 -21.54
N ASP A 211 4.13 13.90 -21.97
CA ASP A 211 4.77 13.40 -23.18
C ASP A 211 4.54 11.88 -23.38
N PRO A 212 3.97 11.45 -24.51
CA PRO A 212 3.70 10.04 -24.80
C PRO A 212 4.95 9.17 -24.78
N VAL A 213 6.12 9.68 -25.17
CA VAL A 213 7.37 8.90 -25.20
C VAL A 213 7.82 8.56 -23.78
N LYS A 214 7.84 9.54 -22.88
CA LYS A 214 8.15 9.32 -21.45
C LYS A 214 7.13 8.40 -20.79
N LYS A 215 5.86 8.53 -21.16
CA LYS A 215 4.77 7.68 -20.67
C LYS A 215 5.00 6.21 -21.04
N GLU A 216 5.35 5.92 -22.29
CA GLU A 216 5.66 4.57 -22.75
C GLU A 216 6.89 3.97 -22.04
N GLU A 217 7.93 4.78 -21.82
CA GLU A 217 9.12 4.37 -21.09
C GLU A 217 8.80 3.92 -19.65
N ILE A 218 7.94 4.66 -18.96
CA ILE A 218 7.49 4.34 -17.60
C ILE A 218 6.65 3.06 -17.60
N ILE A 219 5.72 2.92 -18.55
CA ILE A 219 4.88 1.72 -18.69
C ILE A 219 5.76 0.48 -18.97
N SER A 220 6.81 0.61 -19.81
CA SER A 220 7.75 -0.47 -20.08
C SER A 220 8.50 -0.90 -18.82
N ASP A 221 9.06 0.05 -18.06
CA ASP A 221 9.78 -0.24 -16.81
C ASP A 221 8.87 -0.92 -15.76
N LEU A 222 7.61 -0.49 -15.66
CA LEU A 222 6.61 -1.11 -14.78
C LEU A 222 6.26 -2.54 -15.21
N ASN A 223 6.16 -2.80 -16.51
CA ASN A 223 5.93 -4.14 -17.05
C ASN A 223 7.14 -5.06 -16.83
N GLU A 224 8.36 -4.56 -16.99
CA GLU A 224 9.58 -5.28 -16.67
C GLU A 224 9.64 -5.63 -15.18
N PHE A 225 9.29 -4.69 -14.31
CA PHE A 225 9.21 -4.93 -12.87
C PHE A 225 8.18 -6.01 -12.54
N ARG A 226 6.96 -5.90 -13.09
CA ARG A 226 5.84 -6.84 -12.87
C ARG A 226 6.18 -8.27 -13.27
N ASN A 227 6.93 -8.45 -14.36
CA ASN A 227 7.35 -9.76 -14.87
C ASN A 227 8.74 -10.18 -14.37
N GLY A 228 9.34 -9.42 -13.45
CA GLY A 228 10.73 -9.57 -13.03
C GLY A 228 10.99 -10.63 -11.95
N LYS A 229 9.98 -11.35 -11.44
CA LYS A 229 10.12 -12.23 -10.26
C LYS A 229 11.34 -13.16 -10.34
N GLU A 230 11.45 -13.91 -11.44
CA GLU A 230 12.53 -14.88 -11.66
C GLU A 230 13.88 -14.19 -11.84
N TYR A 231 13.90 -13.01 -12.48
CA TYR A 231 15.11 -12.22 -12.66
C TYR A 231 15.69 -11.78 -11.30
N TYR A 232 14.88 -11.16 -10.44
CA TYR A 232 15.28 -10.71 -9.11
C TYR A 232 15.73 -11.88 -8.23
N SER A 233 15.00 -13.00 -8.27
CA SER A 233 15.35 -14.22 -7.55
C SER A 233 16.71 -14.79 -7.99
N ARG A 234 16.95 -14.86 -9.30
CA ARG A 234 18.21 -15.39 -9.87
C ARG A 234 19.43 -14.56 -9.48
N ILE A 235 19.30 -13.23 -9.40
CA ILE A 235 20.41 -12.34 -9.01
C ILE A 235 20.51 -12.14 -7.49
N GLY A 236 19.66 -12.79 -6.70
CA GLY A 236 19.67 -12.71 -5.23
C GLY A 236 19.30 -11.33 -4.68
N LYS A 237 18.51 -10.54 -5.42
CA LYS A 237 18.05 -9.21 -4.97
C LYS A 237 16.58 -9.25 -4.55
N ALA A 238 16.24 -8.46 -3.53
CA ALA A 238 14.85 -8.25 -3.14
C ALA A 238 14.05 -7.70 -4.33
N TRP A 239 12.84 -8.24 -4.56
CA TRP A 239 11.98 -7.82 -5.67
C TRP A 239 11.27 -6.50 -5.35
N LYS A 240 12.04 -5.43 -5.48
CA LYS A 240 11.62 -4.05 -5.23
C LYS A 240 12.13 -3.11 -6.33
N ARG A 241 11.46 -1.98 -6.48
CA ARG A 241 11.86 -0.90 -7.39
C ARG A 241 11.50 0.45 -6.77
N GLY A 242 12.45 1.39 -6.79
CA GLY A 242 12.26 2.74 -6.27
C GLY A 242 12.05 3.77 -7.38
N TYR A 243 11.06 4.64 -7.23
CA TYR A 243 10.80 5.78 -8.10
C TYR A 243 10.90 7.10 -7.34
N LEU A 244 11.49 8.11 -7.96
CA LEU A 244 11.45 9.49 -7.49
C LEU A 244 10.64 10.32 -8.49
N LEU A 245 9.50 10.86 -8.06
CA LEU A 245 8.70 11.81 -8.83
C LEU A 245 9.05 13.23 -8.36
N TYR A 246 9.60 14.05 -9.25
CA TYR A 246 10.00 15.41 -8.89
C TYR A 246 9.50 16.44 -9.89
N GLY A 247 9.27 17.67 -9.43
CA GLY A 247 8.86 18.79 -10.26
C GLY A 247 7.95 19.76 -9.50
N PRO A 248 7.54 20.88 -10.12
CA PRO A 248 6.72 21.91 -9.48
C PRO A 248 5.41 21.36 -8.86
N PRO A 249 4.81 22.06 -7.88
CA PRO A 249 3.47 21.73 -7.42
C PRO A 249 2.46 21.85 -8.58
N GLY A 250 1.43 21.02 -8.59
CA GLY A 250 0.40 21.04 -9.65
C GLY A 250 0.77 20.33 -10.96
N THR A 251 1.89 19.61 -11.03
CA THR A 251 2.27 18.81 -12.23
C THR A 251 1.77 17.37 -12.22
N GLY A 252 0.96 16.98 -11.22
CA GLY A 252 0.29 15.68 -11.20
C GLY A 252 1.08 14.52 -10.59
N LYS A 253 2.04 14.77 -9.70
CA LYS A 253 2.81 13.72 -8.97
C LYS A 253 1.90 12.67 -8.29
N SER A 254 0.91 13.09 -7.50
CA SER A 254 -0.04 12.15 -6.85
C SER A 254 -1.01 11.49 -7.86
N SER A 255 -1.30 12.17 -8.98
CA SER A 255 -2.08 11.57 -10.08
C SER A 255 -1.28 10.48 -10.81
N MET A 256 0.03 10.64 -10.97
CA MET A 256 0.93 9.61 -11.51
C MET A 256 0.97 8.39 -10.60
N ILE A 257 1.09 8.57 -9.27
CA ILE A 257 1.02 7.46 -8.30
C ILE A 257 -0.28 6.67 -8.47
N SER A 258 -1.40 7.39 -8.58
CA SER A 258 -2.72 6.78 -8.79
C SER A 258 -2.80 6.01 -10.11
N ALA A 259 -2.23 6.54 -11.19
CA ALA A 259 -2.15 5.86 -12.49
C ALA A 259 -1.30 4.57 -12.42
N ILE A 260 -0.16 4.61 -11.73
CA ILE A 260 0.69 3.43 -11.50
C ILE A 260 -0.05 2.36 -10.69
N ALA A 261 -0.72 2.76 -9.59
CA ALA A 261 -1.52 1.86 -8.76
C ALA A 261 -2.66 1.20 -9.55
N ASN A 262 -3.31 1.98 -10.40
CA ASN A 262 -4.39 1.49 -11.26
C ASN A 262 -3.89 0.52 -12.32
N PHE A 263 -2.74 0.80 -12.93
CA PHE A 263 -2.12 -0.04 -13.96
C PHE A 263 -1.60 -1.37 -13.43
N LEU A 264 -0.96 -1.38 -12.25
CA LEU A 264 -0.41 -2.58 -11.63
C LEU A 264 -1.43 -3.37 -10.79
N GLU A 265 -2.57 -2.76 -10.49
CA GLU A 265 -3.57 -3.28 -9.55
C GLU A 265 -3.02 -3.45 -8.12
N TYR A 266 -2.19 -2.51 -7.67
CA TYR A 266 -1.55 -2.54 -6.35
C TYR A 266 -2.32 -1.69 -5.33
N ASP A 267 -2.16 -2.01 -4.05
CA ASP A 267 -2.61 -1.13 -2.96
C ASP A 267 -1.60 -0.03 -2.71
N ILE A 268 -2.08 1.09 -2.19
CA ILE A 268 -1.26 2.25 -1.87
C ILE A 268 -1.12 2.33 -0.35
N TYR A 269 0.11 2.48 0.11
CA TYR A 269 0.47 2.73 1.51
C TYR A 269 1.06 4.13 1.58
N ASP A 270 0.21 5.09 1.93
CA ASP A 270 0.62 6.46 2.17
C ASP A 270 1.27 6.56 3.55
N LEU A 271 2.60 6.68 3.55
CA LEU A 271 3.42 6.73 4.75
C LEU A 271 3.72 8.17 5.12
N GLU A 272 2.93 8.69 6.06
CA GLU A 272 3.19 10.00 6.62
C GLU A 272 4.31 9.92 7.66
N LEU A 273 5.52 10.37 7.29
CA LEU A 273 6.70 10.29 8.15
C LEU A 273 6.58 11.12 9.44
N THR A 274 5.79 12.21 9.42
CA THR A 274 5.63 13.13 10.55
C THR A 274 4.92 12.48 11.75
N THR A 275 4.07 11.48 11.49
CA THR A 275 3.29 10.79 12.52
C THR A 275 4.04 9.61 13.14
N VAL A 276 5.15 9.18 12.55
CA VAL A 276 5.98 8.07 13.03
C VAL A 276 6.92 8.55 14.15
N LYS A 277 6.78 7.96 15.34
CA LYS A 277 7.46 8.43 16.56
C LYS A 277 8.85 7.84 16.73
N SER A 278 9.13 6.69 16.10
CA SER A 278 10.41 5.99 16.23
C SER A 278 10.76 5.12 15.02
N ASN A 279 12.05 4.84 14.84
CA ASN A 279 12.54 3.88 13.84
C ASN A 279 11.97 2.46 14.06
N SER A 280 11.63 2.10 15.29
CA SER A 280 10.98 0.81 15.60
C SER A 280 9.54 0.73 15.10
N GLU A 281 8.81 1.84 15.13
CA GLU A 281 7.46 1.96 14.57
C GLU A 281 7.51 1.92 13.04
N LEU A 282 8.45 2.65 12.45
CA LEU A 282 8.73 2.59 11.01
C LEU A 282 8.99 1.15 10.54
N ARG A 283 9.81 0.40 11.28
CA ARG A 283 10.09 -1.01 10.99
C ARG A 283 8.81 -1.86 10.99
N LYS A 284 7.93 -1.67 11.96
CA LYS A 284 6.66 -2.42 12.04
C LYS A 284 5.77 -2.13 10.85
N LEU A 285 5.67 -0.87 10.41
CA LEU A 285 4.91 -0.47 9.24
C LEU A 285 5.37 -1.20 7.97
N PHE A 286 6.69 -1.28 7.73
CA PHE A 286 7.27 -2.00 6.58
C PHE A 286 7.07 -3.53 6.64
N ILE A 287 7.06 -4.12 7.84
CA ILE A 287 6.80 -5.56 8.04
C ILE A 287 5.32 -5.89 7.81
N GLU A 288 4.41 -5.04 8.27
CA GLU A 288 2.95 -5.22 8.12
C GLU A 288 2.45 -4.91 6.69
N THR A 289 3.26 -4.27 5.86
CA THR A 289 2.92 -4.01 4.46
C THR A 289 2.79 -5.31 3.68
N THR A 290 1.72 -5.48 2.91
CA THR A 290 1.51 -6.70 2.11
C THR A 290 2.30 -6.67 0.80
N GLY A 291 2.41 -7.79 0.08
CA GLY A 291 2.95 -7.78 -1.29
C GLY A 291 1.97 -7.14 -2.28
N LYS A 292 2.45 -6.80 -3.48
CA LYS A 292 1.69 -6.04 -4.50
C LYS A 292 1.24 -4.67 -3.96
N SER A 293 2.20 -3.95 -3.40
CA SER A 293 1.98 -2.68 -2.72
C SER A 293 2.88 -1.59 -3.27
N ILE A 294 2.37 -0.37 -3.27
CA ILE A 294 3.12 0.86 -3.51
C ILE A 294 3.22 1.59 -2.17
N ILE A 295 4.43 1.77 -1.66
CA ILE A 295 4.70 2.61 -0.49
C ILE A 295 5.02 4.01 -1.00
N VAL A 296 4.21 4.98 -0.61
CA VAL A 296 4.33 6.37 -1.01
C VAL A 296 4.87 7.17 0.17
N ILE A 297 5.88 7.98 -0.11
CA ILE A 297 6.42 8.93 0.85
C ILE A 297 6.38 10.29 0.17
N GLU A 298 5.37 11.07 0.52
CA GLU A 298 5.17 12.38 -0.06
C GLU A 298 6.09 13.45 0.57
N ASP A 299 6.50 14.41 -0.26
CA ASP A 299 7.23 15.64 0.11
C ASP A 299 8.42 15.38 1.05
N ILE A 300 9.35 14.54 0.58
CA ILE A 300 10.55 14.19 1.34
C ILE A 300 11.43 15.39 1.66
N ASP A 301 11.40 16.46 0.86
CA ASP A 301 12.12 17.71 1.12
C ASP A 301 11.58 18.47 2.34
N CYS A 302 10.26 18.53 2.52
CA CYS A 302 9.63 19.15 3.69
C CYS A 302 9.89 18.35 4.97
N SER A 303 9.97 17.02 4.86
CA SER A 303 10.25 16.12 5.98
C SER A 303 11.69 16.26 6.51
N LEU A 304 12.63 16.75 5.70
CA LEU A 304 14.04 16.91 6.07
C LEU A 304 14.27 18.08 7.03
N ASP A 305 13.59 19.21 6.79
CA ASP A 305 13.72 20.39 7.64
C ASP A 305 13.12 20.17 9.04
N LEU A 306 12.09 19.32 9.15
CA LEU A 306 11.42 18.98 10.42
C LEU A 306 12.22 17.98 11.28
N THR A 307 13.11 17.18 10.67
CA THR A 307 13.87 16.10 11.35
C THR A 307 15.36 16.40 11.51
N GLY A 308 15.95 17.28 10.70
CA GLY A 308 17.40 17.55 10.67
C GLY A 308 17.89 18.84 11.34
N LYS A 309 17.05 19.89 11.47
CA LYS A 309 17.52 21.21 11.97
C LYS A 309 17.28 21.43 13.47
N ARG A 310 18.13 20.84 14.32
CA ARG A 310 18.44 21.35 15.68
C ARG A 310 19.91 21.18 16.11
N LYS A 311 20.84 21.04 15.16
CA LYS A 311 22.27 21.20 15.43
C LYS A 311 22.76 22.46 14.71
N GLY A 312 22.92 23.56 15.44
CA GLY A 312 23.61 24.76 14.94
C GLY A 312 22.81 26.05 15.03
N SER A 313 22.56 26.55 16.24
CA SER A 313 22.42 28.01 16.48
C SER A 313 22.52 28.29 17.98
N LYS A 314 23.74 28.16 18.52
CA LYS A 314 24.18 28.94 19.67
C LYS A 314 25.69 29.17 19.52
N ASN A 315 26.04 30.16 18.71
CA ASN A 315 27.27 30.94 18.87
C ASN A 315 26.89 32.42 18.76
N LYS A 316 26.64 33.03 19.91
CA LYS A 316 27.05 34.40 20.22
C LYS A 316 27.62 34.34 21.64
N GLU A 317 28.95 34.26 21.70
CA GLU A 317 29.86 34.86 22.69
C GLU A 317 29.34 36.26 23.11
N GLU A 318 29.54 36.83 24.28
CA GLU A 318 30.32 36.62 25.50
C GLU A 318 29.77 37.65 26.51
N GLU A 319 29.74 37.35 27.82
CA GLU A 319 30.19 38.29 28.88
C GLU A 319 30.11 37.59 30.25
N GLU A 320 31.22 37.68 30.98
CA GLU A 320 31.51 37.00 32.24
C GLU A 320 30.95 37.72 33.49
N LYS A 321 30.97 36.96 34.62
CA LYS A 321 30.87 37.34 36.05
C LYS A 321 29.43 37.54 36.55
N ASP A 322 28.98 36.93 37.65
CA ASP A 322 29.67 36.63 38.90
C ASP A 322 29.02 35.46 39.67
N ASN A 323 29.82 34.84 40.54
CA ASN A 323 29.41 33.79 41.47
C ASN A 323 28.57 34.36 42.63
N SER A 324 27.43 33.73 42.95
CA SER A 324 27.08 33.41 44.35
C SER A 324 25.92 32.41 44.43
N ALA A 325 26.00 31.60 45.47
CA ALA A 325 25.23 30.40 45.75
C ALA A 325 23.71 30.63 45.89
N GLU A 326 22.91 29.65 45.47
CA GLU A 326 21.93 29.02 46.37
C GLU A 326 21.34 27.72 45.80
N GLU A 327 21.21 26.75 46.71
CA GLU A 327 20.66 25.42 46.51
C GLU A 327 19.20 25.44 46.03
N LYS A 328 18.84 24.53 45.11
CA LYS A 328 17.54 23.83 45.16
C LYS A 328 17.50 22.56 44.33
N LYS A 329 17.59 21.44 45.07
CA LYS A 329 16.82 20.19 44.95
C LYS A 329 16.57 19.64 43.54
N ARG A 330 17.39 18.64 43.22
CA ARG A 330 17.15 17.56 42.25
C ARG A 330 15.73 16.97 42.44
N LYS A 331 14.91 17.02 41.39
CA LYS A 331 13.85 16.05 41.10
C LYS A 331 14.30 15.22 39.90
N PRO A 332 14.13 13.90 39.86
CA PRO A 332 14.32 13.13 38.64
C PRO A 332 13.11 13.39 37.75
N GLY A 333 13.17 14.46 36.96
CA GLY A 333 12.27 14.66 35.83
C GLY A 333 12.60 13.59 34.80
N PHE A 334 11.61 12.77 34.48
CA PHE A 334 11.62 11.88 33.33
C PHE A 334 12.00 12.71 32.10
N ASN A 335 13.21 12.53 31.55
CA ASN A 335 13.59 13.11 30.26
C ASN A 335 12.72 12.45 29.19
N GLU A 336 11.55 13.03 28.91
CA GLU A 336 10.70 12.64 27.77
C GLU A 336 11.22 13.16 26.42
N GLU A 337 12.39 13.82 26.39
CA GLU A 337 12.88 14.56 25.23
C GLU A 337 13.95 13.85 24.38
N GLU A 338 14.20 12.56 24.58
CA GLU A 338 14.99 11.74 23.64
C GLU A 338 14.14 10.60 23.02
N ARG A 339 12.90 10.91 22.63
CA ARG A 339 12.23 10.03 21.66
C ARG A 339 12.99 10.14 20.34
N GLU A 340 13.67 9.07 19.97
CA GLU A 340 14.38 8.90 18.69
C GLU A 340 13.44 9.24 17.51
N LYS A 341 13.37 10.52 17.13
CA LYS A 341 12.60 10.95 15.97
C LYS A 341 13.13 10.22 14.74
N VAL A 342 12.21 9.88 13.83
CA VAL A 342 12.58 9.26 12.55
C VAL A 342 13.56 10.18 11.84
N THR A 343 14.73 9.63 11.49
CA THR A 343 15.71 10.31 10.66
C THR A 343 15.61 9.77 9.24
N LEU A 344 15.92 10.60 8.26
CA LEU A 344 16.04 10.17 6.87
C LEU A 344 17.02 8.99 6.73
N SER A 345 18.14 9.02 7.46
CA SER A 345 19.09 7.89 7.51
C SER A 345 18.45 6.60 8.05
N GLY A 346 17.58 6.73 9.06
CA GLY A 346 16.76 5.63 9.57
C GLY A 346 15.89 5.03 8.47
N LEU A 347 15.08 5.86 7.79
CA LEU A 347 14.25 5.45 6.66
C LEU A 347 15.06 4.72 5.57
N LEU A 348 16.22 5.25 5.20
CA LEU A 348 17.08 4.65 4.17
C LEU A 348 17.62 3.28 4.56
N ASN A 349 18.03 3.11 5.81
CA ASN A 349 18.48 1.83 6.32
C ASN A 349 17.37 0.77 6.27
N PHE A 350 16.09 1.18 6.33
CA PHE A 350 14.97 0.26 6.15
C PHE A 350 14.70 -0.05 4.69
N ILE A 351 14.81 0.95 3.81
CA ILE A 351 14.64 0.76 2.37
C ILE A 351 15.71 -0.18 1.81
N ASP A 352 16.95 -0.06 2.25
CA ASP A 352 18.10 -0.79 1.73
C ASP A 352 18.44 -2.07 2.53
N GLY A 353 18.02 -2.13 3.80
CA GLY A 353 18.38 -3.22 4.71
C GLY A 353 17.61 -4.53 4.50
N LEU A 354 17.93 -5.52 5.34
CA LEU A 354 17.36 -6.88 5.31
C LEU A 354 15.83 -6.91 5.42
N TRP A 355 15.23 -5.89 6.03
CA TRP A 355 13.78 -5.75 6.17
C TRP A 355 13.06 -5.49 4.84
N SER A 356 13.79 -4.97 3.86
CA SER A 356 13.32 -4.79 2.49
C SER A 356 13.04 -6.12 1.78
N ALA A 357 13.66 -7.22 2.23
CA ALA A 357 13.42 -8.57 1.72
C ALA A 357 12.20 -9.27 2.35
N CYS A 358 11.59 -8.69 3.39
CA CYS A 358 10.46 -9.29 4.11
C CYS A 358 9.13 -9.20 3.36
N GLY A 359 9.11 -8.75 2.10
CA GLY A 359 7.92 -8.75 1.25
C GLY A 359 8.25 -9.10 -0.20
N GLU A 360 7.29 -9.74 -0.86
CA GLU A 360 7.35 -10.02 -2.30
C GLU A 360 6.73 -8.84 -3.07
N GLU A 361 7.38 -8.40 -4.15
CA GLU A 361 6.81 -7.47 -5.15
C GLU A 361 6.33 -6.13 -4.57
N ARG A 362 7.27 -5.18 -4.35
CA ARG A 362 6.96 -3.86 -3.78
C ARG A 362 7.54 -2.69 -4.59
N LEU A 363 6.75 -1.65 -4.77
CA LEU A 363 7.21 -0.36 -5.27
C LEU A 363 7.37 0.64 -4.13
N LEU A 364 8.41 1.46 -4.21
CA LEU A 364 8.58 2.63 -3.36
C LEU A 364 8.55 3.86 -4.25
N ILE A 365 7.67 4.82 -3.95
CA ILE A 365 7.57 6.08 -4.69
C ILE A 365 7.78 7.24 -3.73
N PHE A 366 8.75 8.10 -4.05
CA PHE A 366 9.03 9.33 -3.33
C PHE A 366 8.57 10.51 -4.17
N THR A 367 7.99 11.52 -3.54
CA THR A 367 7.69 12.79 -4.22
C THR A 367 8.51 13.93 -3.62
N THR A 368 8.94 14.86 -4.47
CA THR A 368 9.56 16.11 -4.03
C THR A 368 9.26 17.26 -4.99
N ASN A 369 9.17 18.48 -4.47
CA ASN A 369 9.13 19.67 -5.32
C ASN A 369 10.53 20.19 -5.66
N HIS A 370 11.54 19.80 -4.88
CA HIS A 370 12.88 20.36 -4.87
C HIS A 370 13.95 19.27 -4.83
N VAL A 371 14.27 18.71 -5.99
CA VAL A 371 15.27 17.62 -6.09
C VAL A 371 16.66 18.07 -5.64
N GLU A 372 16.98 19.35 -5.77
CA GLU A 372 18.23 19.98 -5.36
C GLU A 372 18.44 20.00 -3.84
N LYS A 373 17.37 19.89 -3.05
CA LYS A 373 17.44 19.86 -1.58
C LYS A 373 17.72 18.45 -1.04
N LEU A 374 17.67 17.44 -1.90
CA LEU A 374 17.86 16.05 -1.50
C LEU A 374 19.35 15.69 -1.44
N ASP A 375 19.72 14.95 -0.40
CA ASP A 375 21.06 14.40 -0.27
C ASP A 375 21.32 13.41 -1.44
N PRO A 376 22.41 13.58 -2.23
CA PRO A 376 22.76 12.64 -3.30
C PRO A 376 22.84 11.17 -2.87
N ALA A 377 23.08 10.88 -1.59
CA ALA A 377 23.06 9.52 -1.02
C ALA A 377 21.65 8.86 -1.06
N LEU A 378 20.58 9.66 -1.20
CA LEU A 378 19.20 9.20 -1.39
C LEU A 378 18.94 8.72 -2.82
N ILE A 379 19.51 9.45 -3.77
CA ILE A 379 19.26 9.36 -5.21
C ILE A 379 20.04 8.19 -5.85
N ARG A 380 20.83 7.47 -5.04
CA ARG A 380 21.64 6.34 -5.51
C ARG A 380 20.75 5.16 -5.95
N THR A 381 21.18 4.50 -7.02
CA THR A 381 20.60 3.26 -7.53
C THR A 381 20.56 2.17 -6.46
N GLY A 382 19.45 1.43 -6.39
CA GLY A 382 19.10 0.49 -5.32
C GLY A 382 18.10 1.05 -4.28
N ARG A 383 17.95 2.39 -4.21
CA ARG A 383 16.97 3.08 -3.36
C ARG A 383 15.93 3.83 -4.21
N MET A 384 16.41 4.70 -5.08
CA MET A 384 15.64 5.42 -6.09
C MET A 384 16.25 5.05 -7.43
N ASP A 385 15.64 4.10 -8.15
CA ASP A 385 16.21 3.54 -9.37
C ASP A 385 15.82 4.33 -10.61
N LYS A 386 14.58 4.84 -10.63
CA LYS A 386 14.03 5.60 -11.75
C LYS A 386 13.60 6.99 -11.27
N HIS A 387 14.11 8.03 -11.90
CA HIS A 387 13.70 9.41 -11.63
C HIS A 387 12.80 9.88 -12.76
N ILE A 388 11.63 10.40 -12.41
CA ILE A 388 10.62 10.87 -13.34
C ILE A 388 10.39 12.35 -13.03
N GLU A 389 10.77 13.19 -13.98
CA GLU A 389 10.49 14.61 -13.94
C GLU A 389 9.04 14.87 -14.39
N MET A 390 8.23 15.40 -13.48
CA MET A 390 6.90 15.93 -13.75
C MET A 390 7.02 17.42 -14.07
N SER A 391 7.36 17.73 -15.33
CA SER A 391 7.65 19.08 -15.81
C SER A 391 6.39 19.94 -16.02
N TYR A 392 6.59 21.18 -16.44
CA TYR A 392 5.54 22.06 -16.94
C TYR A 392 4.83 21.45 -18.17
N CYS A 393 3.64 21.97 -18.49
CA CYS A 393 2.78 21.47 -19.55
C CYS A 393 3.41 21.79 -20.92
N ASP A 394 3.84 20.75 -21.63
CA ASP A 394 4.20 20.83 -23.05
C ASP A 394 2.95 20.74 -23.94
N PHE A 395 3.14 20.90 -25.25
CA PHE A 395 2.03 20.88 -26.19
C PHE A 395 1.36 19.50 -26.25
N GLU A 396 2.15 18.44 -26.16
CA GLU A 396 1.70 17.05 -26.14
C GLU A 396 0.84 16.76 -24.90
N SER A 397 1.24 17.25 -23.72
CA SER A 397 0.46 17.18 -22.49
C SER A 397 -0.82 17.99 -22.60
N PHE A 398 -0.75 19.17 -23.22
CA PHE A 398 -1.93 19.98 -23.51
C PHE A 398 -2.93 19.25 -24.42
N GLU A 399 -2.49 18.54 -25.45
CA GLU A 399 -3.40 17.76 -26.31
C GLU A 399 -4.17 16.70 -25.51
N VAL A 400 -3.50 16.04 -24.56
CA VAL A 400 -4.15 15.10 -23.64
C VAL A 400 -5.20 15.80 -22.78
N LEU A 401 -4.89 16.98 -22.23
CA LEU A 401 -5.85 17.78 -21.46
C LEU A 401 -7.02 18.25 -22.32
N ALA A 402 -6.76 18.76 -23.52
CA ALA A 402 -7.81 19.22 -24.44
C ALA A 402 -8.75 18.07 -24.83
N LYS A 403 -8.22 16.87 -25.08
CA LYS A 403 -9.01 15.67 -25.31
C LYS A 403 -9.86 15.30 -24.10
N ASN A 404 -9.30 15.35 -22.89
CA ASN A 404 -9.99 14.91 -21.67
C ASN A 404 -11.08 15.90 -21.21
N TYR A 405 -10.81 17.21 -21.29
CA TYR A 405 -11.72 18.24 -20.81
C TYR A 405 -12.73 18.70 -21.87
N LEU A 406 -12.30 18.82 -23.14
CA LEU A 406 -13.10 19.39 -24.21
C LEU A 406 -13.51 18.36 -25.28
N GLY A 407 -12.96 17.14 -25.27
CA GLY A 407 -13.28 16.10 -26.24
C GLY A 407 -12.75 16.34 -27.66
N ILE A 408 -11.84 17.30 -27.83
CA ILE A 408 -11.27 17.69 -29.13
C ILE A 408 -9.88 17.08 -29.36
N GLN A 409 -9.54 16.83 -30.62
CA GLN A 409 -8.20 16.35 -31.02
C GLN A 409 -7.41 17.39 -31.82
N SER A 410 -8.09 18.36 -32.42
CA SER A 410 -7.48 19.42 -33.23
C SER A 410 -8.35 20.66 -33.20
N HIS A 411 -7.74 21.84 -33.18
CA HIS A 411 -8.43 23.12 -33.27
C HIS A 411 -7.54 24.16 -33.96
N GLU A 412 -8.12 25.16 -34.62
CA GLU A 412 -7.36 26.21 -35.32
C GLU A 412 -6.41 26.97 -34.38
N LEU A 413 -6.83 27.15 -33.12
CA LEU A 413 -6.07 27.83 -32.07
C LEU A 413 -4.88 27.02 -31.52
N TYR A 414 -4.73 25.73 -31.87
CA TYR A 414 -3.61 24.91 -31.39
C TYR A 414 -2.25 25.46 -31.82
N GLY A 415 -2.17 26.03 -33.02
CA GLY A 415 -0.93 26.65 -33.50
C GLY A 415 -0.47 27.81 -32.63
N SER A 416 -1.40 28.65 -32.16
CA SER A 416 -1.11 29.76 -31.24
C SER A 416 -0.73 29.26 -29.85
N ILE A 417 -1.45 28.26 -29.34
CA ILE A 417 -1.17 27.66 -28.03
C ILE A 417 0.21 26.99 -28.00
N ARG A 418 0.59 26.26 -29.07
CA ARG A 418 1.91 25.65 -29.18
C ARG A 418 3.03 26.68 -29.01
N ARG A 419 2.95 27.79 -29.75
CA ARG A 419 3.97 28.87 -29.67
C ARG A 419 4.03 29.49 -28.27
N LEU A 420 2.89 29.71 -27.63
CA LEU A 420 2.85 30.28 -26.27
C LEU A 420 3.38 29.32 -25.20
N LEU A 421 3.13 28.02 -25.32
CA LEU A 421 3.64 27.00 -24.38
C LEU A 421 5.16 26.79 -24.51
N GLU A 422 5.76 27.08 -25.67
CA GLU A 422 7.22 27.07 -25.84
C GLU A 422 7.90 28.23 -25.09
N GLU A 423 7.20 29.34 -24.89
CA GLU A 423 7.73 30.56 -24.27
C GLU A 423 7.41 30.67 -22.77
N VAL A 424 6.27 30.14 -22.33
CA VAL A 424 5.73 30.33 -20.97
C VAL A 424 5.67 29.03 -20.19
N LYS A 425 6.15 29.06 -18.94
CA LYS A 425 6.05 27.91 -18.04
C LYS A 425 4.69 27.90 -17.33
N ILE A 426 3.85 26.92 -17.66
CA ILE A 426 2.53 26.72 -17.03
C ILE A 426 2.37 25.30 -16.53
N THR A 427 1.72 25.11 -15.38
CA THR A 427 1.50 23.77 -14.85
C THR A 427 0.28 23.11 -15.53
N PRO A 428 0.26 21.78 -15.67
CA PRO A 428 -0.92 21.05 -16.13
C PRO A 428 -2.19 21.38 -15.34
N SER A 429 -2.07 21.65 -14.03
CA SER A 429 -3.21 22.08 -13.18
C SER A 429 -3.77 23.43 -13.62
N ASP A 430 -2.91 24.42 -13.89
CA ASP A 430 -3.36 25.75 -14.35
C ASP A 430 -4.02 25.70 -15.74
N VAL A 431 -3.49 24.84 -16.62
CA VAL A 431 -4.10 24.57 -17.94
C VAL A 431 -5.46 23.92 -17.75
N ALA A 432 -5.56 22.89 -16.90
CA ALA A 432 -6.81 22.20 -16.61
C ALA A 432 -7.87 23.15 -16.03
N GLU A 433 -7.50 24.08 -15.15
CA GLU A 433 -8.40 25.11 -14.63
C GLU A 433 -8.94 26.03 -15.74
N SER A 434 -8.09 26.37 -16.70
CA SER A 434 -8.48 27.19 -17.85
C SER A 434 -9.46 26.46 -18.76
N LEU A 435 -9.28 25.14 -18.92
CA LEU A 435 -10.11 24.25 -19.75
C LEU A 435 -11.36 23.72 -19.04
N MET A 436 -11.51 23.95 -17.73
CA MET A 436 -12.63 23.40 -16.95
C MET A 436 -13.95 24.07 -17.34
N CYS A 437 -14.88 23.27 -17.86
CA CYS A 437 -16.24 23.72 -18.20
C CYS A 437 -17.08 23.90 -16.92
N VAL A 438 -17.37 25.15 -16.56
CA VAL A 438 -18.26 25.47 -15.44
C VAL A 438 -19.71 25.33 -15.91
N GLY A 439 -20.34 24.21 -15.55
CA GLY A 439 -21.67 23.82 -16.01
C GLY A 439 -21.59 23.00 -17.30
N PHE A 440 -22.25 21.84 -17.32
CA PHE A 440 -22.32 20.90 -18.46
C PHE A 440 -23.10 21.46 -19.68
N SER A 441 -22.98 22.75 -19.95
CA SER A 441 -23.52 23.41 -21.12
C SER A 441 -22.61 23.15 -22.32
N ASN A 442 -23.22 22.86 -23.48
CA ASN A 442 -22.56 22.78 -24.80
C ASN A 442 -22.02 24.15 -25.24
N VAL A 443 -21.04 24.68 -24.52
CA VAL A 443 -20.28 25.86 -24.94
C VAL A 443 -19.23 25.39 -25.95
N ASP A 444 -19.03 26.19 -26.99
CA ASP A 444 -18.01 25.93 -28.00
C ASP A 444 -16.62 25.78 -27.36
N PRO A 445 -15.87 24.69 -27.62
CA PRO A 445 -14.52 24.48 -27.12
C PRO A 445 -13.58 25.67 -27.36
N GLY A 446 -13.80 26.44 -28.44
CA GLY A 446 -13.04 27.64 -28.76
C GLY A 446 -12.99 28.67 -27.63
N VAL A 447 -14.08 28.85 -26.88
CA VAL A 447 -14.16 29.83 -25.78
C VAL A 447 -13.16 29.51 -24.66
N TYR A 448 -12.99 28.24 -24.32
CA TYR A 448 -12.06 27.79 -23.29
C TYR A 448 -10.61 27.86 -23.77
N LEU A 449 -10.37 27.59 -25.05
CA LEU A 449 -9.05 27.75 -25.67
C LEU A 449 -8.64 29.23 -25.73
N GLU A 450 -9.56 30.14 -26.05
CA GLU A 450 -9.30 31.58 -25.97
C GLU A 450 -9.02 32.06 -24.54
N LYS A 451 -9.75 31.52 -23.56
CA LYS A 451 -9.48 31.78 -22.13
C LYS A 451 -8.07 31.32 -21.74
N LEU A 452 -7.64 30.16 -22.22
CA LEU A 452 -6.28 29.66 -22.00
C LEU A 452 -5.24 30.58 -22.66
N ILE A 453 -5.45 31.01 -23.91
CA ILE A 453 -4.55 31.95 -24.60
C ILE A 453 -4.39 33.23 -23.79
N LYS A 454 -5.48 33.85 -23.33
CA LYS A 454 -5.43 35.04 -22.47
C LYS A 454 -4.66 34.81 -21.17
N SER A 455 -4.80 33.62 -20.57
CA SER A 455 -4.05 33.23 -19.37
C SER A 455 -2.55 33.12 -19.64
N LEU A 456 -2.18 32.53 -20.78
CA LEU A 456 -0.79 32.38 -21.22
C LEU A 456 -0.14 33.73 -21.55
N GLU A 457 -0.84 34.59 -22.29
CA GLU A 457 -0.39 35.96 -22.62
C GLU A 457 -0.15 36.78 -21.35
N LYS A 458 -1.08 36.74 -20.38
CA LYS A 458 -0.91 37.42 -19.10
C LYS A 458 0.31 36.89 -18.32
N LYS A 459 0.54 35.59 -18.31
CA LYS A 459 1.72 35.00 -17.67
C LYS A 459 3.02 35.43 -18.36
N LYS A 460 3.03 35.46 -19.70
CA LYS A 460 4.15 35.95 -20.50
C LYS A 460 4.50 37.40 -20.13
N GLU A 461 3.51 38.29 -20.10
CA GLU A 461 3.72 39.70 -19.70
C GLU A 461 4.29 39.82 -18.28
N THR A 462 3.83 38.96 -17.37
CA THR A 462 4.29 38.96 -15.97
C THR A 462 5.73 38.45 -15.85
N GLU A 463 6.11 37.42 -16.61
CA GLU A 463 7.49 36.92 -16.65
C GLU A 463 8.44 37.93 -17.29
N GLU A 464 8.03 38.56 -18.40
CA GLU A 464 8.82 39.63 -19.04
C GLU A 464 9.00 40.87 -18.13
N ALA A 465 8.00 41.20 -17.32
CA ALA A 465 8.11 42.27 -16.32
C ALA A 465 9.10 41.91 -15.21
N ARG A 466 9.05 40.67 -14.68
CA ARG A 466 9.99 40.19 -13.66
C ARG A 466 11.43 40.19 -14.15
N VAL A 467 11.69 39.72 -15.37
CA VAL A 467 13.04 39.73 -15.95
C VAL A 467 13.58 41.15 -16.09
N LYS A 468 12.72 42.13 -16.42
CA LYS A 468 13.12 43.55 -16.46
C LYS A 468 13.45 44.09 -15.07
N ASP A 469 12.67 43.74 -14.05
CA ASP A 469 12.91 44.15 -12.66
C ASP A 469 14.22 43.54 -12.12
N ASP A 470 14.47 42.24 -12.37
CA ASP A 470 15.70 41.55 -11.95
C ASP A 470 16.96 42.17 -12.61
N ILE A 471 16.89 42.54 -13.89
CA ILE A 471 17.99 43.24 -14.59
C ILE A 471 18.23 44.63 -13.99
N VAL A 472 17.17 45.32 -13.56
CA VAL A 472 17.28 46.65 -12.92
C VAL A 472 17.87 46.50 -11.50
N GLU A 473 17.51 45.48 -10.74
CA GLU A 473 18.11 45.19 -9.42
C GLU A 473 19.59 44.81 -9.54
N GLU A 474 19.96 43.92 -10.47
CA GLU A 474 21.38 43.57 -10.72
C GLU A 474 22.20 44.78 -11.21
N ALA A 475 21.61 45.68 -11.99
CA ALA A 475 22.26 46.93 -12.41
C ALA A 475 22.47 47.90 -11.22
N HIS A 476 21.54 47.93 -10.28
CA HIS A 476 21.65 48.73 -9.05
C HIS A 476 22.70 48.17 -8.08
N GLU A 477 22.80 46.85 -7.93
CA GLU A 477 23.85 46.21 -7.11
C GLU A 477 25.26 46.40 -7.70
N ASN A 478 25.40 46.32 -9.02
CA ASN A 478 26.69 46.52 -9.70
C ASN A 478 27.12 47.99 -9.78
N GLY A 479 26.17 48.94 -9.80
CA GLY A 479 26.45 50.38 -9.78
C GLY A 479 27.03 50.91 -8.46
N ASN A 480 26.83 50.19 -7.35
CA ASN A 480 27.26 50.65 -6.02
C ASN A 480 28.71 50.24 -5.66
N ASN A 481 29.35 49.38 -6.46
CA ASN A 481 30.75 48.94 -6.29
C ASN A 481 31.77 49.76 -7.11
N GLY A 482 31.32 50.85 -7.75
CA GLY A 482 32.08 51.52 -8.81
C GLY A 482 32.53 52.95 -8.58
N VAL A 483 32.79 53.44 -7.36
CA VAL A 483 33.50 54.73 -7.17
C VAL A 483 34.40 54.72 -5.91
N LYS A 484 35.67 54.34 -6.08
CA LYS A 484 36.78 54.84 -5.25
C LYS A 484 37.83 55.44 -6.17
N ILE A 485 37.73 56.75 -6.39
CA ILE A 485 38.74 57.55 -7.09
C ILE A 485 39.98 57.60 -6.19
N ALA A 486 41.11 57.11 -6.70
CA ALA A 486 42.40 57.18 -6.04
C ALA A 486 42.97 58.61 -6.10
N ASN A 487 43.32 59.18 -4.95
CA ASN A 487 44.19 60.36 -4.86
C ASN A 487 45.66 59.93 -5.04
N PRO A 488 46.48 60.66 -5.81
CA PRO A 488 47.91 60.39 -5.90
C PRO A 488 48.66 60.97 -4.68
N CYS A 489 49.49 60.13 -4.05
CA CYS A 489 50.39 60.53 -2.96
C CYS A 489 51.58 61.36 -3.49
N VAL A 490 51.89 62.44 -2.77
CA VAL A 490 53.08 63.28 -2.92
C VAL A 490 54.24 62.66 -2.14
N GLU A 491 55.32 62.27 -2.83
CA GLU A 491 56.59 61.87 -2.22
C GLU A 491 57.44 63.11 -1.88
N ASN A 492 57.75 63.30 -0.59
CA ASN A 492 58.77 64.23 -0.12
C ASN A 492 60.09 63.47 0.06
N GLY A 493 61.03 63.68 -0.86
CA GLY A 493 62.43 63.26 -0.73
C GLY A 493 63.35 64.48 -0.58
N VAL A 494 63.72 64.79 0.67
CA VAL A 494 64.77 65.75 1.01
C VAL A 494 66.09 64.99 1.10
N MET A 495 67.12 65.39 0.36
CA MET A 495 68.54 65.30 0.74
C MET A 495 69.37 66.16 -0.23
N GLN A 496 69.78 67.34 0.21
CA GLN A 496 70.93 68.09 -0.32
C GLN A 496 71.95 68.22 0.81
N ASN A 497 73.20 67.79 0.58
CA ASN A 497 74.36 68.70 0.52
C ASN A 497 75.69 67.96 0.31
N GLY A 498 76.49 68.56 -0.60
CA GLY A 498 77.96 68.57 -0.81
C GLY A 498 78.84 67.42 -0.29
N ASN A 499 79.84 66.94 -1.03
CA ASN A 499 80.69 67.57 -2.05
C ASN A 499 81.13 66.56 -3.11
#